data_AF-I2QN44-F1
#
_entry.id   AF-I2QN44-F1
#
_cell.length_a   1.000
_cell.length_b   1.000
_cell.length_c   1.000
_cell.angle_alpha   90.00
_cell.angle_beta   90.00
_cell.angle_gamma   90.00
#
_symmetry.space_group_name_H-M   'P 1'
#
loop_
_entity.id
_entity.type
_entity.pdbx_description
1 polymer ?
#
loop_
_entity_poly.entity_id
_entity_poly.type
_entity_poly.pdbx_seq_one_letter_code
_entity_poly.pdbx_strand_id
1 'polypeptide(L)' 'MHDPWTGRPVITCNTCGEYAEYNSLQRKTAHAIMAATLACSVSIEDRRDPRVVADRILDALENAGLTVARASR' A
#
# COMPACT_ATOMS: atom_id res chain seq x y z
N MET A 1 3.87 4.19 -25.16
CA MET A 1 3.57 2.92 -25.84
C MET A 1 2.93 1.99 -24.82
N HIS A 2 1.77 1.39 -25.12
CA HIS A 2 1.07 0.47 -24.23
C HIS A 2 1.13 -0.94 -24.82
N ASP A 3 1.22 -1.94 -23.96
CA ASP A 3 1.15 -3.34 -24.36
C ASP A 3 -0.27 -3.62 -24.88
N PRO A 4 -0.43 -4.04 -26.14
CA PRO A 4 -1.75 -4.24 -26.73
C PRO A 4 -2.57 -5.35 -26.06
N TRP A 5 -1.95 -6.22 -25.26
CA TRP A 5 -2.64 -7.33 -24.59
C TRP A 5 -3.14 -6.97 -23.19
N THR A 6 -2.34 -6.24 -22.41
CA THR A 6 -2.68 -5.87 -21.02
C THR A 6 -3.10 -4.41 -20.85
N GLY A 7 -2.94 -3.57 -21.87
CA GLY A 7 -3.15 -2.12 -21.80
C GLY A 7 -2.16 -1.38 -20.89
N ARG A 8 -1.17 -2.08 -20.32
CA ARG A 8 -0.22 -1.48 -19.39
C ARG A 8 0.82 -0.65 -20.15
N PRO A 9 1.29 0.47 -19.58
CA PRO A 9 2.39 1.21 -20.16
C PRO A 9 3.62 0.31 -20.27
N VAL A 10 4.21 0.25 -21.47
CA VAL A 10 5.47 -0.46 -21.71
C VAL A 10 6.60 0.45 -21.23
N ILE A 11 7.28 0.03 -20.17
CA ILE A 11 8.46 0.71 -19.65
C ILE A 11 9.68 0.07 -20.32
N THR A 12 10.32 0.81 -21.24
CA THR A 12 11.45 0.32 -22.04
C THR A 12 12.80 0.42 -21.32
N CYS A 13 12.87 1.14 -20.20
CA CYS A 13 14.06 1.23 -19.36
C CYS A 13 13.97 0.17 -18.25
N ASN A 14 14.93 -0.75 -18.20
CA ASN A 14 14.94 -1.84 -17.21
C ASN A 14 14.88 -1.33 -15.77
N THR A 15 15.69 -0.33 -15.42
CA THR A 15 15.68 0.26 -14.07
C THR A 15 14.32 0.89 -13.72
N CYS A 16 13.68 1.55 -14.68
CA CYS A 16 12.33 2.10 -14.47
C CYS A 16 11.29 0.97 -14.34
N GLY A 17 11.47 -0.14 -15.06
CA GLY A 17 10.62 -1.33 -14.97
C GLY A 17 10.71 -1.98 -13.60
N GLU A 18 11.94 -2.25 -13.12
CA GLU A 18 12.22 -2.78 -11.79
C GLU A 18 11.62 -1.89 -10.69
N TYR A 19 11.77 -0.57 -10.80
CA TYR A 19 11.19 0.37 -9.84
C TYR A 19 9.65 0.35 -9.86
N ALA A 20 9.03 0.25 -11.04
CA ALA A 20 7.58 0.16 -11.16
C ALA A 20 7.02 -1.15 -10.58
N GLU A 21 7.72 -2.26 -10.79
CA GLU A 21 7.39 -3.56 -10.20
C GLU A 21 7.56 -3.55 -8.67
N TYR A 22 8.66 -2.99 -8.18
CA TYR A 22 8.90 -2.82 -6.74
C TYR A 22 7.80 -2.00 -6.07
N ASN A 23 7.41 -0.85 -6.64
CA ASN A 23 6.31 -0.02 -6.13
C ASN A 23 4.95 -0.74 -6.22
N SER A 24 4.75 -1.57 -7.24
CA SER A 24 3.54 -2.41 -7.36
C SER A 24 3.49 -3.47 -6.25
N LEU A 25 4.61 -4.12 -5.97
CA LEU A 25 4.74 -5.07 -4.88
C LEU A 25 4.50 -4.41 -3.53
N GLN A 26 5.16 -3.29 -3.24
CA GLN A 26 4.95 -2.53 -1.99
C GLN A 26 3.48 -2.16 -1.79
N ARG A 27 2.77 -1.71 -2.85
CA ARG A 27 1.33 -1.41 -2.77
C ARG A 27 0.49 -2.63 -2.44
N LYS A 28 0.77 -3.78 -3.04
CA LYS A 28 0.06 -5.04 -2.72
C LYS A 28 0.32 -5.48 -1.29
N THR A 29 1.57 -5.38 -0.83
CA THR A 29 1.95 -5.69 0.56
C THR A 29 1.22 -4.76 1.54
N ALA A 30 1.22 -3.45 1.28
CA ALA A 30 0.49 -2.48 2.10
C ALA A 30 -1.00 -2.82 2.19
N HIS A 31 -1.63 -3.16 1.06
CA HIS A 31 -3.04 -3.56 1.02
C HIS A 31 -3.32 -4.81 1.87
N ALA A 32 -2.45 -5.83 1.80
CA ALA A 32 -2.58 -7.04 2.60
C ALA A 32 -2.46 -6.74 4.11
N ILE A 33 -1.51 -5.90 4.51
CA ILE A 33 -1.34 -5.47 5.90
C ILE A 33 -2.57 -4.72 6.39
N MET A 34 -3.05 -3.73 5.62
CA MET A 34 -4.26 -2.98 5.96
C MET A 34 -5.47 -3.89 6.17
N ALA A 35 -5.69 -4.85 5.27
CA ALA A 35 -6.79 -5.80 5.37
C ALA A 35 -6.67 -6.67 6.63
N ALA A 36 -5.47 -7.17 6.93
CA ALA A 36 -5.21 -7.95 8.14
C ALA A 36 -5.41 -7.13 9.42
N THR A 37 -4.93 -5.90 9.47
CA THR A 37 -5.13 -4.99 10.60
C THR A 37 -6.62 -4.73 10.84
N LEU A 38 -7.38 -4.43 9.79
CA LEU A 38 -8.82 -4.19 9.88
C LEU A 38 -9.61 -5.43 10.33
N ALA A 39 -9.15 -6.63 9.95
CA ALA A 39 -9.81 -7.89 10.30
C ALA A 39 -9.48 -8.36 11.73
N CYS A 40 -8.22 -8.23 12.15
CA CYS A 40 -7.71 -8.88 13.37
C CYS A 40 -7.43 -7.91 14.52
N SER A 41 -7.12 -6.64 14.20
CA SER A 41 -6.51 -5.71 15.15
C SER A 41 -7.36 -4.48 15.43
N VAL A 42 -8.55 -4.36 14.85
CA VAL A 42 -9.47 -3.22 15.07
C VAL A 42 -10.77 -3.75 15.65
N SER A 43 -11.10 -3.38 16.88
CA SER A 43 -12.37 -3.78 17.52
C SER A 43 -13.56 -3.03 16.89
N ILE A 44 -14.77 -3.48 17.19
CA ILE A 44 -16.00 -2.81 16.76
C ILE A 44 -16.09 -1.40 17.38
N GLU A 45 -15.60 -1.18 18.60
CA GLU A 45 -15.53 0.16 19.20
C GLU A 45 -14.52 1.04 18.47
N ASP A 46 -13.34 0.51 18.15
CA ASP A 46 -12.28 1.25 17.45
C ASP A 46 -12.73 1.72 16.06
N ARG A 47 -13.55 0.93 15.36
CA ARG A 47 -14.11 1.30 14.06
C ARG A 47 -14.98 2.57 14.10
N ARG A 48 -15.45 2.99 15.28
CA ARG A 48 -16.22 4.22 15.44
C ARG A 48 -15.36 5.49 15.41
N ASP A 49 -14.05 5.37 15.64
CA ASP A 49 -13.10 6.47 15.51
C ASP A 49 -12.12 6.21 14.35
N PRO A 50 -12.33 6.86 13.19
CA PRO A 50 -11.44 6.75 12.04
C PRO A 50 -9.98 7.08 12.33
N ARG A 51 -9.70 7.92 13.35
CA ARG A 51 -8.32 8.27 13.74
C ARG A 51 -7.61 7.08 14.36
N VAL A 52 -8.26 6.40 15.31
CA VAL A 52 -7.71 5.20 15.96
C VAL A 52 -7.46 4.09 14.94
N VAL A 53 -8.37 3.91 13.98
CA VAL A 53 -8.18 2.95 12.87
C VAL A 53 -6.97 3.33 12.01
N ALA A 54 -6.84 4.61 11.66
CA ALA A 54 -5.72 5.10 10.87
C ALA A 54 -4.39 4.93 11.59
N ASP A 55 -4.32 5.25 12.88
CA ASP A 55 -3.10 5.09 13.70
C ASP A 55 -2.67 3.61 13.75
N ARG A 56 -3.61 2.67 13.95
CA ARG A 56 -3.27 1.22 13.93
C ARG A 56 -2.80 0.73 12.58
N ILE A 57 -3.35 1.27 11.49
CA ILE A 57 -2.90 0.95 10.14
C ILE A 57 -1.49 1.50 9.91
N LEU A 58 -1.23 2.74 10.32
CA LEU A 58 0.09 3.37 10.20
C LEU A 58 1.13 2.58 10.98
N ASP A 59 0.86 2.25 12.25
CA ASP A 59 1.76 1.43 13.07
C ASP A 59 2.07 0.08 12.40
N ALA A 60 1.06 -0.59 11.82
CA ALA A 60 1.26 -1.88 11.15
C ALA A 60 2.12 -1.75 9.88
N LEU A 61 1.94 -0.68 9.11
CA LEU A 61 2.74 -0.41 7.91
C LEU A 61 4.19 -0.07 8.27
N GLU A 62 4.40 0.78 9.28
CA GLU A 62 5.73 1.17 9.76
C GLU A 62 6.49 -0.04 10.33
N ASN A 63 5.83 -0.90 11.13
CA ASN A 63 6.42 -2.14 11.62
C ASN A 63 6.79 -3.14 10.50
N ALA A 64 6.10 -3.07 9.36
CA ALA A 64 6.44 -3.86 8.18
C ALA A 64 7.55 -3.23 7.32
N GLY A 65 8.14 -2.12 7.77
CA GLY A 65 9.18 -1.39 7.03
C GLY A 65 8.66 -0.62 5.83
N LEU A 66 7.35 -0.39 5.73
CA LEU A 66 6.74 0.41 4.67
C LEU A 66 6.70 1.87 5.10
N THR A 67 7.43 2.72 4.38
CA THR A 67 7.40 4.17 4.62
C THR A 67 6.13 4.77 4.03
N VAL A 68 5.25 5.29 4.89
CA VAL A 68 4.08 6.06 4.44
C VAL A 68 4.51 7.51 4.25
N ALA A 69 4.70 7.93 3.00
CA ALA A 69 4.92 9.34 2.71
C ALA A 69 3.66 10.13 3.08
N ARG A 70 3.83 11.20 3.87
CA ARG A 70 2.74 12.14 4.11
C ARG A 70 2.28 12.72 2.77
N ALA A 71 0.98 12.60 2.49
CA ALA A 71 0.40 13.32 1.37
C ALA A 71 0.55 14.83 1.65
N SER A 72 1.46 15.50 0.94
CA SER A 72 1.48 16.96 0.85
C SER A 72 0.21 17.39 0.13
N ARG A 73 -0.68 18.06 0.87
CA ARG A 73 -1.86 18.72 0.29
C ARG A 73 -1.45 19.98 -0.46
#